data_AF-A0A914M2F9-F1
#
_entry.id   AF-A0A914M2F9-F1
#
_cell.length_a   1.000
_cell.length_b   1.000
_cell.length_c   1.000
_cell.angle_alpha   90.00
_cell.angle_beta   90.00
_cell.angle_gamma   90.00
#
_symmetry.space_group_name_H-M   'P 1'
#
loop_
_entity.id
_entity.type
_entity.pdbx_description
1 polymer ?
#
loop_
_entity_poly.entity_id
_entity_poly.type
_entity_poly.pdbx_seq_one_letter_code
_entity_poly.pdbx_strand_id
1 'polypeptide(L)'
;MCLITTSRKNIEDRHIPFAKNMEPTRSLLEVVKTVRPNALIGASTVGGAFTREIIETMAEINLRPIIFALSNPTDKAECTAENAFRYTKGSVLFASGSPFKNVEMHGRIYKPGQGNNAYIFPGIALAAILFKLSTINNNLFLLAANTVAECVSDKCLAEGRIYSRLKDIKEISIKIAIKIANECYKDGTAKLYPEPEDKEMFIRSQLYSVKYEDLINETYEWPAQDMRHGFPFPPSKGPIERFLQIFLNFF
;
A
#
# COMPACT_ATOMS: atom_id res chain seq x y z
N MET A 1 26.87 15.79 -6.27
CA MET A 1 25.52 16.20 -6.77
C MET A 1 25.56 17.69 -7.02
N CYS A 2 25.01 18.20 -8.12
CA CYS A 2 24.97 19.64 -8.37
C CYS A 2 23.55 20.19 -8.32
N LEU A 3 23.41 21.42 -7.84
CA LEU A 3 22.14 22.14 -7.86
C LEU A 3 21.66 22.31 -9.30
N ILE A 4 20.36 22.09 -9.54
CA ILE A 4 19.74 22.35 -10.84
C ILE A 4 19.41 23.84 -10.90
N THR A 5 20.11 24.56 -11.77
CA THR A 5 19.96 26.00 -11.93
C THR A 5 19.43 26.37 -13.32
N THR A 6 18.83 27.55 -13.45
CA THR A 6 18.35 28.10 -14.74
C THR A 6 19.50 28.34 -15.74
N SER A 7 20.73 28.52 -15.25
CA SER A 7 21.95 28.70 -16.04
C SER A 7 22.57 27.39 -16.56
N ARG A 8 22.03 26.23 -16.17
CA ARG A 8 22.60 24.92 -16.54
C ARG A 8 22.34 24.59 -18.01
N LYS A 9 23.41 24.25 -18.75
CA LYS A 9 23.31 23.69 -20.11
C LYS A 9 22.84 22.23 -20.05
N ASN A 10 22.00 21.81 -21.00
CA ASN A 10 21.48 20.44 -21.16
C ASN A 10 20.66 19.93 -19.94
N ILE A 11 19.68 20.72 -19.53
CA ILE A 11 18.69 20.29 -18.54
C ILE A 11 17.63 19.39 -19.20
N GLU A 12 17.29 18.28 -18.56
CA GLU A 12 16.17 17.42 -19.01
C GLU A 12 14.83 18.12 -18.74
N ASP A 13 13.83 17.91 -19.61
CA ASP A 13 12.52 18.60 -19.55
C ASP A 13 11.85 18.49 -18.17
N ARG A 14 11.91 17.30 -17.54
CA ARG A 14 11.36 17.06 -16.20
C ARG A 14 11.99 17.89 -15.09
N HIS A 15 13.20 18.42 -15.30
CA HIS A 15 13.91 19.25 -14.31
C HIS A 15 13.69 20.75 -14.52
N ILE A 16 13.24 21.17 -15.71
CA ILE A 16 13.01 22.59 -16.04
C ILE A 16 12.12 23.29 -15.01
N PRO A 17 10.96 22.73 -14.59
CA PRO A 17 10.10 23.39 -13.60
C PRO A 17 10.74 23.57 -12.23
N PHE A 18 11.79 22.81 -11.91
CA PHE A 18 12.44 22.81 -10.60
C PHE A 18 13.76 23.60 -10.58
N ALA A 19 14.25 24.07 -11.73
CA ALA A 19 15.49 24.82 -11.84
C ALA A 19 15.44 26.12 -11.02
N LYS A 20 16.51 26.38 -10.25
CA LYS A 20 16.59 27.55 -9.37
C LYS A 20 17.44 28.67 -10.01
N ASN A 21 16.98 29.90 -9.87
CA ASN A 21 17.76 31.06 -10.28
C ASN A 21 18.77 31.42 -9.19
N MET A 22 19.84 30.63 -9.10
CA MET A 22 20.88 30.72 -8.08
C MET A 22 22.23 30.34 -8.67
N GLU A 23 23.32 30.73 -8.00
CA GLU A 23 24.67 30.33 -8.42
C GLU A 23 24.83 28.80 -8.38
N PRO A 24 25.40 28.20 -9.45
CA PRO A 24 25.64 26.77 -9.47
C PRO A 24 26.62 26.36 -8.36
N THR A 25 26.24 25.37 -7.56
CA THR A 25 27.13 24.74 -6.58
C THR A 25 27.09 23.22 -6.70
N ARG A 26 28.21 22.59 -6.34
CA ARG A 26 28.36 21.14 -6.19
C ARG A 26 28.35 20.69 -4.72
N SER A 27 28.33 21.63 -3.78
CA SER A 27 28.36 21.38 -2.34
C SER A 27 26.93 21.28 -1.80
N LEU A 28 26.54 20.10 -1.32
CA LEU A 28 25.23 19.94 -0.68
C LEU A 28 25.11 20.82 0.58
N LEU A 29 26.19 20.99 1.32
CA LEU A 29 26.22 21.85 2.50
C LEU A 29 25.94 23.32 2.16
N GLU A 30 26.52 23.84 1.07
CA GLU A 30 26.23 25.21 0.62
C GLU A 30 24.76 25.36 0.21
N VAL A 31 24.20 24.36 -0.48
CA VAL A 31 22.76 24.35 -0.82
C VAL A 31 21.92 24.39 0.45
N VAL A 32 22.21 23.55 1.45
CA VAL A 32 21.46 23.53 2.72
C VAL A 32 21.57 24.88 3.44
N LYS A 33 22.76 25.47 3.52
CA LYS A 33 22.97 26.78 4.17
C LYS A 33 22.23 27.91 3.45
N THR A 34 22.18 27.87 2.13
CA THR A 34 21.58 28.93 1.30
C THR A 34 20.06 28.80 1.23
N VAL A 35 19.56 27.60 0.90
CA VAL A 35 18.13 27.33 0.72
C VAL A 35 17.41 27.23 2.06
N ARG A 36 18.13 26.84 3.12
CA ARG A 36 17.58 26.61 4.47
C ARG A 36 16.34 25.70 4.46
N PRO A 37 16.42 24.49 3.87
CA PRO A 37 15.25 23.66 3.66
C PRO A 37 14.71 23.07 4.98
N ASN A 38 13.40 22.82 5.03
CA ASN A 38 12.78 22.08 6.14
C ASN A 38 12.97 20.57 6.02
N ALA A 39 13.08 20.08 4.79
CA ALA A 39 13.23 18.67 4.47
C ALA A 39 14.42 18.42 3.54
N LEU A 40 15.19 17.37 3.86
CA LEU A 40 16.28 16.87 3.05
C LEU A 40 15.99 15.43 2.65
N ILE A 41 15.81 15.19 1.35
CA ILE A 41 15.43 13.88 0.81
C ILE A 41 16.55 13.39 -0.11
N GLY A 42 17.10 12.22 0.21
CA GLY A 42 18.15 11.54 -0.52
C GLY A 42 17.59 10.39 -1.35
N ALA A 43 17.86 10.41 -2.65
CA ALA A 43 17.52 9.35 -3.60
C ALA A 43 18.64 9.20 -4.65
N SER A 44 19.89 9.16 -4.16
CA SER A 44 21.09 9.39 -4.96
C SER A 44 21.97 8.16 -5.19
N THR A 45 21.76 7.10 -4.41
CA THR A 45 22.66 5.94 -4.27
C THR A 45 24.09 6.29 -3.79
N VAL A 46 24.29 7.48 -3.24
CA VAL A 46 25.58 7.92 -2.67
C VAL A 46 25.55 7.72 -1.15
N GLY A 47 26.10 6.59 -0.71
CA GLY A 47 26.21 6.27 0.72
C GLY A 47 27.00 7.33 1.48
N GLY A 48 26.49 7.76 2.63
CA GLY A 48 27.16 8.77 3.47
C GLY A 48 27.12 10.21 2.93
N ALA A 49 26.30 10.51 1.92
CA ALA A 49 26.18 11.85 1.36
C ALA A 49 25.68 12.90 2.38
N PHE A 50 24.90 12.49 3.39
CA PHE A 50 24.48 13.36 4.49
C PHE A 50 25.49 13.25 5.61
N THR A 51 26.53 14.08 5.51
CA THR A 51 27.60 14.16 6.51
C THR A 51 27.08 14.75 7.82
N ARG A 52 27.88 14.64 8.88
CA ARG A 52 27.56 15.21 10.20
C ARG A 52 27.24 16.69 10.10
N GLU A 53 28.07 17.45 9.39
CA GLU A 53 27.93 18.91 9.24
C GLU A 53 26.60 19.26 8.57
N ILE A 54 26.17 18.48 7.58
CA ILE A 54 24.89 18.69 6.89
C ILE A 54 23.72 18.42 7.84
N ILE A 55 23.78 17.32 8.59
CA ILE A 55 22.72 16.94 9.54
C ILE A 55 22.62 17.94 10.69
N GLU A 56 23.75 18.38 11.25
CA GLU A 56 23.78 19.42 12.28
C GLU A 56 23.26 20.75 11.73
N THR A 57 23.65 21.16 10.52
CA THR A 57 23.13 22.37 9.88
C THR A 57 21.60 22.28 9.69
N MET A 58 21.06 21.12 9.29
CA MET A 58 19.61 20.92 9.20
C MET A 58 18.89 21.13 10.55
N ALA A 59 19.50 20.69 11.65
CA ALA A 59 18.99 20.87 13.02
C ALA A 59 19.17 22.29 13.56
N GLU A 60 20.17 23.04 13.08
CA GLU A 60 20.30 24.47 13.39
C GLU A 60 19.23 25.31 12.68
N ILE A 61 18.90 24.94 11.44
CA ILE A 61 17.88 25.65 10.65
C ILE A 61 16.47 25.35 11.15
N ASN A 62 16.22 24.13 11.60
CA ASN A 62 14.87 23.63 11.90
C ASN A 62 14.80 23.01 13.29
N LEU A 63 13.76 23.37 14.06
CA LEU A 63 13.49 22.74 15.36
C LEU A 63 13.28 21.21 15.23
N ARG A 64 12.65 20.76 14.14
CA ARG A 64 12.43 19.34 13.82
C ARG A 64 12.74 19.09 12.33
N PRO A 65 14.00 18.86 11.96
CA PRO A 65 14.37 18.68 10.56
C PRO A 65 13.82 17.37 10.01
N ILE A 66 13.34 17.38 8.76
CA ILE A 66 12.95 16.15 8.05
C ILE A 66 14.16 15.64 7.27
N ILE A 67 14.57 14.40 7.50
CA ILE A 67 15.70 13.77 6.80
C ILE A 67 15.29 12.39 6.32
N PHE A 68 15.17 12.23 5.00
CA PHE A 68 14.84 10.95 4.36
C PHE A 68 16.04 10.40 3.61
N ALA A 69 16.54 9.22 4.00
CA ALA A 69 17.64 8.52 3.35
C ALA A 69 17.09 7.32 2.55
N LEU A 70 16.58 7.55 1.34
CA LEU A 70 15.76 6.59 0.60
C LEU A 70 16.57 5.64 -0.29
N SER A 71 17.87 5.87 -0.43
CA SER A 71 18.74 5.00 -1.22
C SER A 71 18.83 3.59 -0.62
N ASN A 72 18.80 2.58 -1.49
CA ASN A 72 18.88 1.17 -1.15
C ASN A 72 20.09 0.51 -1.82
N PRO A 73 20.69 -0.56 -1.24
CA PRO A 73 20.44 -1.10 0.10
C PRO A 73 21.04 -0.20 1.20
N THR A 74 21.07 -0.67 2.46
CA THR A 74 21.50 0.12 3.64
C THR A 74 22.86 0.81 3.46
N ASP A 75 23.83 0.17 2.80
CA ASP A 75 25.17 0.74 2.54
C ASP A 75 25.18 1.90 1.54
N LYS A 76 24.05 2.12 0.86
CA LYS A 76 23.84 3.25 -0.06
C LYS A 76 22.98 4.35 0.56
N ALA A 77 22.49 4.17 1.79
CA ALA A 77 21.74 5.20 2.49
C ALA A 77 22.60 6.46 2.70
N GLU A 78 22.02 7.63 2.45
CA GLU A 78 22.71 8.91 2.56
C GLU A 78 23.23 9.17 3.99
N CYS A 79 22.55 8.64 5.02
CA CYS A 79 23.05 8.50 6.39
C CYS A 79 22.35 7.34 7.10
N THR A 80 22.92 6.91 8.23
CA THR A 80 22.28 5.94 9.12
C THR A 80 21.26 6.64 10.02
N ALA A 81 20.24 5.89 10.48
CA ALA A 81 19.31 6.40 11.49
C ALA A 81 20.05 6.84 12.77
N GLU A 82 21.05 6.07 13.20
CA GLU A 82 21.89 6.38 14.36
C GLU A 82 22.51 7.78 14.27
N ASN A 83 23.15 8.09 13.13
CA ASN A 83 23.78 9.38 12.89
C ASN A 83 22.75 10.51 12.85
N ALA A 84 21.64 10.30 12.14
CA ALA A 84 20.57 11.28 12.06
C ALA A 84 20.01 11.64 13.45
N PHE A 85 19.68 10.64 14.28
CA PHE A 85 19.16 10.89 15.63
C PHE A 85 20.20 11.51 16.56
N ARG A 86 21.45 11.04 16.57
CA ARG A 86 22.49 11.57 17.46
C ARG A 86 22.89 13.00 17.12
N TYR A 87 23.15 13.29 15.84
CA TYR A 87 23.60 14.61 15.42
C TYR A 87 22.52 15.69 15.52
N THR A 88 21.24 15.28 15.47
CA THR A 88 20.10 16.20 15.71
C THR A 88 19.60 16.18 17.16
N LYS A 89 20.26 15.46 18.08
CA LYS A 89 19.82 15.31 19.48
C LYS A 89 18.36 14.84 19.59
N GLY A 90 17.94 13.98 18.65
CA GLY A 90 16.62 13.35 18.67
C GLY A 90 15.48 14.18 18.10
N SER A 91 15.75 15.36 17.53
CA SER A 91 14.72 16.24 16.98
C SER A 91 14.26 15.85 15.57
N VAL A 92 15.07 15.08 14.84
CA VAL A 92 14.83 14.68 13.45
C VAL A 92 13.54 13.88 13.26
N LEU A 93 12.86 14.16 12.15
CA LEU A 93 11.83 13.34 11.55
C LEU A 93 12.49 12.47 10.47
N PHE A 94 12.87 11.25 10.84
CA PHE A 94 13.67 10.37 10.00
C PHE A 94 12.86 9.24 9.36
N ALA A 95 13.13 8.99 8.07
CA ALA A 95 12.73 7.76 7.40
C ALA A 95 13.80 7.30 6.40
N SER A 96 13.81 6.00 6.10
CA SER A 96 14.76 5.42 5.17
C SER A 96 14.10 4.49 4.16
N GLY A 97 14.79 4.18 3.07
CA GLY A 97 14.37 3.14 2.13
C GLY A 97 14.60 1.74 2.71
N SER A 98 15.76 1.54 3.34
CA SER A 98 16.17 0.28 3.95
C SER A 98 15.91 0.24 5.46
N PRO A 99 15.74 -0.95 6.06
CA PRO A 99 15.57 -1.11 7.51
C PRO A 99 16.80 -0.66 8.31
N PHE A 100 16.58 0.09 9.39
CA PHE A 100 17.57 0.34 10.43
C PHE A 100 17.09 -0.19 11.78
N LYS A 101 18.04 -0.47 12.68
CA LYS A 101 17.77 -0.83 14.08
C LYS A 101 17.17 0.36 14.83
N ASN A 102 16.53 0.09 15.97
CA ASN A 102 16.10 1.13 16.89
C ASN A 102 17.31 1.89 17.44
N VAL A 103 17.11 3.17 17.76
CA VAL A 103 18.14 4.05 18.32
C VAL A 103 17.77 4.38 19.77
N GLU A 104 18.63 4.01 20.71
CA GLU A 104 18.44 4.33 22.13
C GLU A 104 19.29 5.53 22.52
N MET A 105 18.64 6.58 23.02
CA MET A 105 19.30 7.83 23.38
C MET A 105 18.52 8.56 24.47
N HIS A 106 19.21 9.02 25.52
CA HIS A 106 18.62 9.74 26.66
C HIS A 106 17.43 9.03 27.32
N GLY A 107 17.51 7.69 27.47
CA GLY A 107 16.44 6.89 28.05
C GLY A 107 15.20 6.71 27.17
N ARG A 108 15.25 7.18 25.91
CA ARG A 108 14.17 7.02 24.92
C ARG A 108 14.62 6.10 23.79
N ILE A 109 13.68 5.30 23.30
CA ILE A 109 13.87 4.40 22.15
C ILE A 109 13.17 5.02 20.93
N TYR A 110 13.94 5.35 19.90
CA TYR A 110 13.46 5.83 18.62
C TYR A 110 13.38 4.68 17.61
N LYS A 111 12.28 4.60 16.87
CA LYS A 111 12.04 3.52 15.90
C LYS A 111 11.90 4.10 14.49
N PRO A 112 12.99 4.19 13.72
CA PRO A 112 12.97 4.81 12.38
C PRO A 112 11.95 4.12 11.46
N GLY A 113 11.16 4.93 10.76
CA GLY A 113 10.20 4.44 9.77
C GLY A 113 10.87 4.07 8.45
N GLN A 114 10.20 3.22 7.66
CA GLN A 114 10.63 2.87 6.31
C GLN A 114 9.64 3.43 5.29
N GLY A 115 10.13 4.24 4.35
CA GLY A 115 9.36 4.72 3.20
C GLY A 115 9.22 3.64 2.14
N ASN A 116 8.52 2.55 2.47
CA ASN A 116 8.39 1.39 1.60
C ASN A 116 7.13 1.49 0.72
N ASN A 117 7.28 1.21 -0.58
CA ASN A 117 6.16 1.19 -1.54
C ASN A 117 5.04 0.22 -1.13
N ALA A 118 5.33 -0.77 -0.28
CA ALA A 118 4.37 -1.71 0.30
C ALA A 118 3.21 -1.07 1.08
N TYR A 119 3.31 0.20 1.48
CA TYR A 119 2.17 0.93 2.04
C TYR A 119 1.15 1.37 0.99
N ILE A 120 1.52 1.44 -0.29
CA ILE A 120 0.72 2.06 -1.34
C ILE A 120 0.22 1.03 -2.36
N PHE A 121 1.14 0.28 -2.99
CA PHE A 121 0.77 -0.58 -4.12
C PHE A 121 -0.30 -1.63 -3.80
N PRO A 122 -0.33 -2.29 -2.62
CA PRO A 122 -1.35 -3.31 -2.38
C PRO A 122 -2.75 -2.71 -2.28
N GLY A 123 -2.90 -1.54 -1.65
CA GLY A 123 -4.20 -0.86 -1.52
C GLY A 123 -4.73 -0.35 -2.86
N ILE A 124 -3.86 0.25 -3.67
CA ILE A 124 -4.24 0.70 -5.02
C ILE A 124 -4.60 -0.49 -5.91
N ALA A 125 -3.80 -1.55 -5.90
CA ALA A 125 -4.07 -2.76 -6.70
C ALA A 125 -5.37 -3.44 -6.28
N LEU A 126 -5.62 -3.56 -4.97
CA LEU A 126 -6.87 -4.09 -4.42
C LEU A 126 -8.07 -3.28 -4.93
N ALA A 127 -7.99 -1.94 -4.89
CA ALA A 127 -9.05 -1.08 -5.42
C ALA A 127 -9.27 -1.26 -6.92
N ALA A 128 -8.16 -1.25 -7.69
CA ALA A 128 -8.17 -1.36 -9.14
C ALA A 128 -8.85 -2.65 -9.60
N ILE A 129 -8.51 -3.77 -8.97
CA ILE A 129 -9.04 -5.09 -9.30
C ILE A 129 -10.51 -5.21 -8.87
N LEU A 130 -10.81 -4.95 -7.60
CA LEU A 130 -12.15 -5.21 -7.05
C LEU A 130 -13.21 -4.32 -7.68
N PHE A 131 -12.91 -3.03 -7.89
CA PHE A 131 -13.88 -2.07 -8.43
C PHE A 131 -13.76 -1.86 -9.94
N LYS A 132 -12.90 -2.65 -10.61
CA LYS A 132 -12.66 -2.60 -12.06
C LYS A 132 -12.39 -1.17 -12.55
N LEU A 133 -11.42 -0.50 -11.92
CA LEU A 133 -11.13 0.90 -12.24
C LEU A 133 -10.62 1.02 -13.69
N SER A 134 -11.13 1.98 -14.44
CA SER A 134 -10.72 2.19 -15.84
C SER A 134 -9.33 2.81 -15.98
N THR A 135 -8.93 3.66 -15.03
CA THR A 135 -7.67 4.41 -15.04
C THR A 135 -7.18 4.64 -13.61
N ILE A 136 -5.86 4.79 -13.46
CA ILE A 136 -5.23 5.16 -12.19
C ILE A 136 -4.50 6.48 -12.41
N ASN A 137 -5.01 7.55 -11.80
CA ASN A 137 -4.45 8.90 -11.92
C ASN A 137 -3.62 9.29 -10.68
N ASN A 138 -2.93 10.43 -10.74
CA ASN A 138 -2.10 10.92 -9.63
C ASN A 138 -2.91 11.21 -8.35
N ASN A 139 -4.20 11.57 -8.47
CA ASN A 139 -5.06 11.84 -7.33
C ASN A 139 -5.28 10.57 -6.49
N LEU A 140 -5.36 9.39 -7.10
CA LEU A 140 -5.48 8.13 -6.36
C LEU A 140 -4.22 7.82 -5.53
N PHE A 141 -3.03 8.15 -6.05
CA PHE A 141 -1.79 8.02 -5.29
C PHE A 141 -1.74 9.01 -4.11
N LEU A 142 -2.21 10.24 -4.31
CA LEU A 142 -2.31 11.23 -3.24
C LEU A 142 -3.31 10.79 -2.15
N LEU A 143 -4.47 10.25 -2.57
CA LEU A 143 -5.47 9.71 -1.66
C LEU A 143 -4.93 8.53 -0.85
N ALA A 144 -4.18 7.63 -1.50
CA ALA A 144 -3.49 6.55 -0.82
C ALA A 144 -2.46 7.07 0.19
N ALA A 145 -1.63 8.05 -0.19
CA ALA A 145 -0.63 8.66 0.70
C ALA A 145 -1.27 9.31 1.94
N ASN A 146 -2.35 10.07 1.77
CA ASN A 146 -3.11 10.66 2.88
C ASN A 146 -3.68 9.57 3.80
N THR A 147 -4.21 8.49 3.23
CA THR A 147 -4.76 7.38 4.02
C THR A 147 -3.69 6.67 4.85
N VAL A 148 -2.47 6.50 4.31
CA VAL A 148 -1.33 5.96 5.07
C VAL A 148 -0.97 6.88 6.23
N ALA A 149 -0.94 8.20 5.99
CA ALA A 149 -0.62 9.19 7.01
C ALA A 149 -1.65 9.19 8.16
N GLU A 150 -2.94 9.11 7.84
CA GLU A 150 -4.03 9.01 8.84
C GLU A 150 -3.96 7.73 9.70
N CYS A 151 -3.33 6.67 9.20
CA CYS A 151 -3.17 5.42 9.96
C CYS A 151 -2.01 5.46 10.98
N VAL A 152 -1.19 6.51 10.97
CA VAL A 152 -0.07 6.64 11.91
C VAL A 152 -0.59 7.08 13.27
N SER A 153 -0.62 6.17 14.23
CA SER A 153 -1.04 6.48 15.61
C SER A 153 -0.10 7.46 16.32
N ASP A 154 -0.63 8.20 17.30
CA ASP A 154 0.16 9.07 18.20
C ASP A 154 1.29 8.31 18.90
N LYS A 155 1.08 7.02 19.20
CA LYS A 155 2.12 6.15 19.76
C LYS A 155 3.30 5.99 18.78
N CYS A 156 3.02 5.78 17.49
CA CYS A 156 4.08 5.72 16.47
C CYS A 156 4.84 7.04 16.41
N LEU A 157 4.13 8.18 16.38
CA LEU A 157 4.75 9.51 16.35
C LEU A 157 5.60 9.77 17.59
N ALA A 158 5.13 9.37 18.78
CA ALA A 158 5.86 9.45 20.04
C ALA A 158 7.11 8.55 20.07
N GLU A 159 7.17 7.48 19.27
CA GLU A 159 8.37 6.66 19.09
C GLU A 159 9.29 7.18 17.96
N GLY A 160 8.97 8.35 17.37
CA GLY A 160 9.73 8.92 16.25
C GLY A 160 9.47 8.25 14.90
N ARG A 161 8.41 7.45 14.80
CA ARG A 161 8.02 6.74 13.57
C ARG A 161 6.97 7.56 12.81
N ILE A 162 7.26 7.87 11.55
CA ILE A 162 6.36 8.64 10.66
C ILE A 162 5.55 7.78 9.69
N TYR A 163 5.69 6.45 9.77
CA TYR A 163 4.90 5.46 9.05
C TYR A 163 4.18 4.55 10.04
N SER A 164 3.16 3.84 9.59
CA SER A 164 2.53 2.79 10.39
C SER A 164 3.47 1.59 10.58
N ARG A 165 3.03 0.53 11.27
CA ARG A 165 3.82 -0.71 11.36
C ARG A 165 3.52 -1.56 10.12
N LEU A 166 4.52 -2.31 9.65
CA LEU A 166 4.36 -3.18 8.47
C LEU A 166 3.25 -4.23 8.63
N LYS A 167 3.01 -4.73 9.85
CA LYS A 167 1.93 -5.68 10.13
C LYS A 167 0.53 -5.11 9.88
N ASP A 168 0.39 -3.79 9.90
CA ASP A 168 -0.90 -3.11 9.72
C ASP A 168 -1.18 -2.86 8.20
N ILE A 169 -0.26 -3.22 7.29
CA ILE A 169 -0.40 -3.00 5.83
C ILE A 169 -1.70 -3.57 5.27
N LYS A 170 -2.13 -4.76 5.73
CA LYS A 170 -3.38 -5.38 5.26
C LYS A 170 -4.58 -4.46 5.50
N GLU A 171 -4.71 -3.94 6.73
CA GLU A 171 -5.81 -3.05 7.10
C GLU A 171 -5.68 -1.68 6.44
N ILE A 172 -4.46 -1.16 6.29
CA ILE A 172 -4.21 0.08 5.54
C ILE A 172 -4.64 -0.08 4.07
N SER A 173 -4.34 -1.23 3.45
CA SER A 173 -4.70 -1.52 2.06
C SER A 173 -6.22 -1.57 1.85
N ILE A 174 -6.96 -2.13 2.81
CA ILE A 174 -8.43 -2.13 2.79
C ILE A 174 -8.95 -0.69 2.88
N LYS A 175 -8.43 0.13 3.81
CA LYS A 175 -8.82 1.54 3.95
C LYS A 175 -8.53 2.37 2.70
N ILE A 176 -7.36 2.16 2.07
CA ILE A 176 -7.01 2.79 0.79
C ILE A 176 -8.02 2.38 -0.27
N ALA A 177 -8.33 1.08 -0.37
CA ALA A 177 -9.26 0.58 -1.39
C ALA A 177 -10.67 1.14 -1.22
N ILE A 178 -11.18 1.26 0.02
CA ILE A 178 -12.47 1.88 0.31
C ILE A 178 -12.48 3.35 -0.15
N LYS A 179 -11.46 4.13 0.21
CA LYS A 179 -11.39 5.55 -0.15
C LYS A 179 -11.28 5.75 -1.66
N ILE A 180 -10.43 4.96 -2.34
CA ILE A 180 -10.31 5.00 -3.80
C ILE A 180 -11.63 4.60 -4.46
N ALA A 181 -12.31 3.56 -3.98
CA ALA A 181 -13.60 3.15 -4.53
C ALA A 181 -14.63 4.28 -4.43
N ASN A 182 -14.74 4.92 -3.26
CA ASN A 182 -15.66 6.03 -3.05
C ASN A 182 -15.39 7.20 -3.99
N GLU A 183 -14.12 7.52 -4.25
CA GLU A 183 -13.75 8.57 -5.20
C GLU A 183 -14.06 8.15 -6.65
N CYS A 184 -13.71 6.93 -7.02
CA CYS A 184 -13.90 6.42 -8.37
C CYS A 184 -15.38 6.21 -8.75
N TYR A 185 -16.26 5.92 -7.79
CA TYR A 185 -17.71 5.88 -8.05
C TYR A 185 -18.27 7.29 -8.30
N LYS A 186 -17.80 8.31 -7.56
CA LYS A 186 -18.18 9.71 -7.83
C LYS A 186 -17.73 10.18 -9.21
N ASP A 187 -16.51 9.82 -9.60
CA ASP A 187 -15.91 10.20 -10.88
C ASP A 187 -16.35 9.32 -12.06
N GLY A 188 -17.17 8.28 -11.81
CA GLY A 188 -17.63 7.34 -12.84
C GLY A 188 -16.53 6.46 -13.44
N THR A 189 -15.37 6.35 -12.76
CA THR A 189 -14.21 5.55 -13.20
C THR A 189 -14.22 4.12 -12.65
N ALA A 190 -15.00 3.83 -11.60
CA ALA A 190 -15.28 2.47 -11.15
C ALA A 190 -16.30 1.79 -12.08
N LYS A 191 -15.98 0.58 -12.56
CA LYS A 191 -16.83 -0.16 -13.53
C LYS A 191 -17.51 -1.40 -12.94
N LEU A 192 -17.24 -1.75 -11.68
CA LEU A 192 -18.02 -2.75 -10.98
C LEU A 192 -19.45 -2.22 -10.76
N TYR A 193 -20.44 -2.93 -11.30
CA TYR A 193 -21.86 -2.60 -11.17
C TYR A 193 -22.68 -3.85 -10.76
N PRO A 194 -23.66 -3.71 -9.85
CA PRO A 194 -23.98 -2.50 -9.08
C PRO A 194 -22.87 -2.10 -8.10
N GLU A 195 -22.89 -0.85 -7.66
CA GLU A 195 -22.01 -0.39 -6.57
C GLU A 195 -22.35 -1.18 -5.29
N PRO A 196 -21.37 -1.81 -4.62
CA PRO A 196 -21.64 -2.50 -3.36
C PRO A 196 -22.14 -1.53 -2.29
N GLU A 197 -23.24 -1.89 -1.63
CA GLU A 197 -23.82 -1.12 -0.51
C GLU A 197 -22.82 -0.98 0.63
N ASP A 198 -22.24 -2.10 1.07
CA ASP A 198 -21.13 -2.14 2.02
C ASP A 198 -19.83 -2.54 1.31
N LYS A 199 -19.02 -1.52 1.00
CA LYS A 199 -17.72 -1.71 0.35
C LYS A 199 -16.70 -2.39 1.24
N GLU A 200 -16.75 -2.18 2.55
CA GLU A 200 -15.81 -2.84 3.45
C GLU A 200 -16.09 -4.34 3.51
N MET A 201 -17.35 -4.73 3.70
CA MET A 201 -17.76 -6.12 3.66
C MET A 201 -17.43 -6.77 2.32
N PHE A 202 -17.74 -6.09 1.21
CA PHE A 202 -17.40 -6.57 -0.13
C PHE A 202 -15.89 -6.79 -0.29
N ILE A 203 -15.05 -5.83 0.08
CA ILE A 203 -13.60 -5.99 -0.01
C ILE A 203 -13.14 -7.18 0.83
N ARG A 204 -13.58 -7.26 2.10
CA ARG A 204 -13.17 -8.32 3.02
C ARG A 204 -13.58 -9.72 2.53
N SER A 205 -14.71 -9.85 1.83
CA SER A 205 -15.16 -11.13 1.26
C SER A 205 -14.33 -11.58 0.04
N GLN A 206 -13.58 -10.67 -0.59
CA GLN A 206 -12.76 -10.95 -1.77
C GLN A 206 -11.26 -11.12 -1.43
N LEU A 207 -10.88 -10.91 -0.18
CA LEU A 207 -9.48 -11.05 0.24
C LEU A 207 -9.07 -12.52 0.26
N TYR A 208 -7.83 -12.76 -0.18
CA TYR A 208 -7.21 -14.08 -0.06
C TYR A 208 -7.19 -14.57 1.40
N SER A 209 -7.71 -15.78 1.60
CA SER A 209 -7.64 -16.50 2.88
C SER A 209 -6.40 -17.39 2.90
N VAL A 210 -5.67 -17.36 4.02
CA VAL A 210 -4.53 -18.26 4.26
C VAL A 210 -4.94 -19.58 4.90
N LYS A 211 -6.24 -19.77 5.17
CA LYS A 211 -6.78 -21.02 5.72
C LYS A 211 -6.99 -22.01 4.58
N TYR A 212 -6.80 -23.29 4.86
CA TYR A 212 -7.20 -24.34 3.94
C TYR A 212 -8.72 -24.32 3.73
N GLU A 213 -9.12 -24.56 2.50
CA GLU A 213 -10.51 -24.71 2.09
C GLU A 213 -10.82 -26.21 1.92
N ASP A 214 -12.09 -26.57 2.09
CA ASP A 214 -12.53 -27.93 1.85
C ASP A 214 -12.48 -28.24 0.35
N LEU A 215 -11.74 -29.30 -0.01
CA LEU A 215 -11.60 -29.75 -1.39
C LEU A 215 -12.64 -30.83 -1.77
N ILE A 216 -13.41 -31.30 -0.78
CA ILE A 216 -14.46 -32.30 -0.95
C ILE A 216 -15.78 -31.54 -1.15
N ASN A 217 -16.56 -31.95 -2.15
CA ASN A 217 -17.89 -31.39 -2.38
C ASN A 217 -18.78 -31.54 -1.14
N GLU A 218 -19.39 -30.43 -0.72
CA GLU A 218 -20.48 -30.47 0.25
C GLU A 218 -21.70 -31.16 -0.38
N THR A 219 -22.26 -32.13 0.33
CA THR A 219 -23.50 -32.80 -0.05
C THR A 219 -24.66 -32.23 0.75
N TYR A 220 -25.82 -32.09 0.10
CA TYR A 220 -27.06 -31.73 0.75
C TYR A 220 -28.21 -32.54 0.14
N GLU A 221 -29.22 -32.86 0.95
CA GLU A 221 -30.34 -33.66 0.50
C GLU A 221 -31.41 -32.79 -0.18
N TRP A 222 -31.99 -33.33 -1.24
CA TRP A 222 -33.21 -32.80 -1.84
C TRP A 222 -34.45 -33.37 -1.12
N PRO A 223 -35.65 -32.80 -1.31
CA PRO A 223 -36.87 -33.45 -0.84
C PRO A 223 -36.93 -34.91 -1.29
N ALA A 224 -37.33 -35.82 -0.40
CA ALA A 224 -37.22 -37.27 -0.63
C ALA A 224 -37.93 -37.77 -1.92
N GLN A 225 -39.01 -37.09 -2.33
CA GLN A 225 -39.73 -37.41 -3.57
C GLN A 225 -38.93 -37.09 -4.85
N ASP A 226 -38.00 -36.14 -4.77
CA ASP A 226 -37.16 -35.70 -5.88
C ASP A 226 -35.81 -36.44 -5.94
N MET A 227 -35.42 -37.11 -4.86
CA MET A 227 -34.25 -38.00 -4.80
C MET A 227 -34.54 -39.43 -5.29
N ARG A 228 -35.80 -39.74 -5.61
CA ARG A 228 -36.18 -41.09 -6.06
C ARG A 228 -35.59 -41.39 -7.44
N HIS A 229 -34.96 -42.55 -7.56
CA HIS A 229 -34.56 -43.09 -8.86
C HIS A 229 -35.70 -43.90 -9.49
N GLY A 230 -35.74 -43.96 -10.81
CA GLY A 230 -36.79 -44.65 -11.57
C GLY A 230 -37.77 -43.70 -12.26
N PHE A 231 -38.73 -44.25 -12.98
CA PHE A 231 -39.67 -43.43 -13.74
C PHE A 231 -40.60 -42.63 -12.81
N PRO A 232 -40.83 -41.34 -13.08
CA PRO A 232 -41.71 -40.50 -12.25
C PRO A 232 -43.16 -40.98 -12.28
N PHE A 233 -43.54 -41.62 -13.38
CA PHE A 233 -44.78 -42.34 -13.59
C PHE A 233 -44.46 -43.77 -14.00
N PRO A 234 -45.29 -44.77 -13.62
CA PRO A 234 -45.07 -46.14 -14.08
C PRO A 234 -45.04 -46.19 -15.61
N PRO A 235 -44.06 -46.88 -16.22
CA PRO A 235 -44.05 -47.07 -17.67
C PRO A 235 -45.36 -47.74 -18.11
N SER A 236 -45.90 -47.36 -19.27
CA SER A 236 -47.07 -48.04 -19.81
C SER A 236 -46.74 -49.52 -19.98
N LYS A 237 -47.53 -50.40 -19.37
CA LYS A 237 -47.38 -51.85 -19.54
C LYS A 237 -47.29 -52.15 -21.03
N GLY A 238 -46.18 -52.73 -21.46
CA GLY A 238 -46.01 -53.17 -22.84
C GLY A 238 -47.11 -54.16 -23.23
N PRO A 239 -47.37 -54.38 -24.52
CA PRO A 239 -48.45 -55.25 -24.97
C PRO A 239 -48.43 -56.64 -24.31
N ILE A 240 -47.24 -57.17 -23.98
CA ILE A 240 -47.03 -58.46 -23.31
C ILE A 240 -47.52 -58.46 -21.84
N GLU A 241 -47.24 -57.39 -21.07
CA GLU A 241 -47.71 -57.29 -19.68
C GLU A 241 -49.20 -57.01 -19.59
N ARG A 242 -49.78 -56.28 -20.57
CA ARG A 242 -51.24 -56.21 -20.73
C ARG A 242 -51.83 -57.58 -21.04
N PHE A 243 -51.19 -58.37 -21.91
CA PHE A 243 -51.64 -59.71 -22.26
C PHE A 243 -51.60 -60.65 -21.05
N LEU A 244 -50.52 -60.65 -20.27
CA LEU A 244 -50.38 -61.46 -19.04
C LEU A 244 -51.39 -61.05 -17.95
N GLN A 245 -51.67 -59.75 -17.79
CA GLN A 245 -52.71 -59.30 -16.84
C GLN A 245 -54.12 -59.74 -17.27
N ILE A 246 -54.41 -59.74 -18.57
CA ILE A 246 -55.68 -60.27 -19.10
C ILE A 246 -55.74 -61.79 -18.91
N PHE A 247 -54.65 -62.50 -19.18
CA PHE A 247 -54.58 -63.97 -19.06
C PHE A 247 -54.75 -64.44 -17.61
N LEU A 248 -54.15 -63.73 -16.65
CA LEU A 248 -54.26 -64.05 -15.21
C LEU A 248 -55.61 -63.64 -14.58
N ASN A 249 -56.37 -62.72 -15.19
CA ASN A 249 -57.71 -62.38 -14.72
C ASN A 249 -58.80 -63.33 -15.25
N PHE A 250 -58.45 -64.24 -16.17
CA PHE A 250 -59.35 -65.20 -16.79
C PHE A 250 -59.25 -66.63 -16.21
N PHE A 251 -58.30 -66.87 -15.30
CA PHE A 251 -58.14 -68.11 -14.52
C PHE A 251 -58.17 -67.79 -13.03
#